data_AF-A0A348NUJ4-F1
#
_entry.id   AF-A0A348NUJ4-F1
#
_cell.length_a   1.000
_cell.length_b   1.000
_cell.length_c   1.000
_cell.angle_alpha   90.00
_cell.angle_beta   90.00
_cell.angle_gamma   90.00
#
_symmetry.space_group_name_H-M   'P 1'
#
loop_
_entity.id
_entity.type
_entity.pdbx_description
1 polymer ?
#
loop_
_entity_poly.entity_id
_entity_poly.type
_entity_poly.pdbx_seq_one_letter_code
_entity_poly.pdbx_strand_id
1 'polypeptide(L)'
;MLIIEFVLQVMLGITSLLLTLLILLHKGRGGGLSDMFGGGMTSSLGSSGLAERNLNRFTIVLALTWFVAIVALGLITKFQGI
;
A
#
# COMPACT_ATOMS: atom_id res chain seq x y z
N MET A 1 27.04 -9.51 -0.30
CA MET A 1 26.18 -8.45 -0.87
C MET A 1 25.04 -9.03 -1.68
N LEU A 2 25.31 -9.97 -2.61
CA LEU A 2 24.28 -10.65 -3.42
C LEU A 2 23.07 -11.20 -2.65
N ILE A 3 23.27 -11.86 -1.51
CA ILE A 3 22.16 -12.45 -0.73
C ILE A 3 21.24 -11.36 -0.17
N ILE A 4 21.80 -10.27 0.38
CA ILE A 4 21.02 -9.16 0.95
C ILE A 4 20.22 -8.45 -0.15
N GLU A 5 20.86 -8.15 -1.28
CA GLU A 5 20.19 -7.51 -2.42
C GLU A 5 19.07 -8.39 -2.98
N PHE A 6 19.34 -9.69 -3.16
CA PHE A 6 18.33 -10.63 -3.64
C PHE A 6 17.12 -10.70 -2.71
N VAL A 7 17.35 -10.78 -1.39
CA VAL A 7 16.28 -10.78 -0.39
C VAL A 7 15.49 -9.47 -0.44
N LEU A 8 16.16 -8.32 -0.51
CA LEU A 8 15.50 -7.01 -0.61
C LEU A 8 14.69 -6.86 -1.90
N GLN A 9 15.19 -7.34 -3.04
CA GLN A 9 14.48 -7.31 -4.32
C GLN A 9 13.22 -8.18 -4.30
N VAL A 10 13.32 -9.41 -3.78
CA VAL A 10 12.17 -10.31 -3.63
C VAL A 10 11.15 -9.72 -2.67
N MET A 11 11.60 -9.20 -1.52
CA MET A 11 10.76 -8.53 -0.55
C MET A 11 10.05 -7.31 -1.16
N LEU A 12 10.75 -6.48 -1.95
CA LEU A 12 10.18 -5.34 -2.66
C LEU A 12 9.10 -5.79 -3.67
N GLY A 13 9.37 -6.84 -4.44
CA GLY A 13 8.40 -7.40 -5.38
C GLY A 13 7.12 -7.89 -4.70
N ILE A 14 7.27 -8.67 -3.63
CA ILE A 14 6.14 -9.21 -2.85
C ILE A 14 5.33 -8.07 -2.22
N THR A 15 5.99 -7.11 -1.57
CA THR A 15 5.32 -5.97 -0.93
C THR A 15 4.61 -5.07 -1.94
N SER A 16 5.15 -4.92 -3.16
CA SER A 16 4.49 -4.18 -4.26
C SER A 16 3.19 -4.85 -4.72
N LEU A 17 3.21 -6.17 -4.91
CA LEU A 17 2.03 -6.95 -5.26
C LEU A 17 0.98 -6.88 -4.15
N LEU A 18 1.39 -7.12 -2.90
CA LEU A 18 0.49 -7.07 -1.75
C LEU A 18 -0.13 -5.68 -1.56
N LEU A 19 0.64 -4.60 -1.70
CA LEU A 19 0.13 -3.23 -1.66
C LEU A 19 -0.91 -2.99 -2.75
N THR A 20 -0.64 -3.40 -3.98
CA THR A 20 -1.59 -3.26 -5.09
C THR A 20 -2.90 -3.96 -4.77
N LEU A 21 -2.85 -5.21 -4.31
CA LEU A 21 -4.05 -5.98 -3.92
C LEU A 21 -4.78 -5.34 -2.72
N LEU A 22 -4.05 -4.90 -1.69
CA LEU A 22 -4.62 -4.25 -0.51
C LEU A 22 -5.30 -2.92 -0.86
N ILE A 23 -4.73 -2.14 -1.77
CA ILE A 23 -5.32 -0.89 -2.26
C ILE A 23 -6.60 -1.19 -3.04
N LEU A 24 -6.60 -2.21 -3.92
CA LEU A 24 -7.81 -2.62 -4.63
C LEU A 24 -8.92 -3.15 -3.69
N LEU A 25 -8.52 -3.75 -2.57
CA LEU A 25 -9.45 -4.24 -1.53
C LEU A 25 -10.03 -3.10 -0.68
N HIS A 26 -9.42 -1.89 -0.69
CA HIS A 26 -10.09 -0.74 -0.08
C HIS A 26 -11.39 -0.50 -0.84
N LYS A 27 -12.51 -0.62 -0.12
CA LYS A 27 -13.84 -0.35 -0.66
C LYS A 27 -13.77 0.97 -1.44
N GLY A 28 -14.02 0.93 -2.75
CA GLY A 28 -13.99 2.09 -3.64
C GLY A 28 -15.09 3.07 -3.27
N ARG A 29 -14.92 3.80 -2.17
CA ARG A 29 -15.97 4.56 -1.50
C ARG A 29 -16.16 5.98 -2.09
N GLY A 30 -16.11 6.09 -3.42
CA GLY A 30 -16.31 7.38 -4.08
C GLY A 30 -16.02 7.42 -5.58
N GLY A 31 -16.23 6.31 -6.31
CA GLY A 31 -15.94 6.25 -7.76
C GLY A 31 -17.09 6.68 -8.68
N GLY A 32 -18.28 6.98 -8.15
CA GLY A 32 -19.42 7.39 -8.95
C GLY A 32 -19.48 8.91 -9.11
N LEU A 33 -19.87 9.40 -10.30
CA LEU A 33 -20.12 10.83 -10.56
C LEU A 33 -21.04 11.44 -9.48
N SER A 34 -22.03 10.68 -9.00
CA SER A 34 -22.92 11.10 -7.91
C SER A 34 -22.20 11.39 -6.59
N ASP A 35 -21.22 10.57 -6.18
CA ASP A 35 -20.44 10.83 -4.96
C ASP A 35 -19.49 12.04 -5.14
N MET A 36 -19.03 12.28 -6.37
CA MET A 36 -18.20 13.44 -6.73
C MET A 36 -19.00 14.75 -6.91
N PHE A 37 -20.31 14.66 -7.18
CA PHE A 37 -21.24 15.78 -7.35
C PHE A 37 -22.19 15.99 -6.14
N GLY A 38 -21.84 15.47 -4.96
CA GLY A 38 -22.56 15.78 -3.70
C GLY A 38 -23.78 14.92 -3.41
N GLY A 39 -23.98 13.83 -4.14
CA GLY A 39 -25.08 12.88 -3.93
C GLY A 39 -24.79 11.89 -2.81
N GLY A 40 -25.10 12.24 -1.56
CA GLY A 40 -25.05 11.24 -0.49
C GLY A 40 -25.16 11.72 0.95
N MET A 41 -26.12 12.58 1.29
CA MET A 41 -26.35 13.00 2.69
C MET A 41 -26.96 11.88 3.59
N THR A 42 -27.16 10.65 3.08
CA THR A 42 -27.91 9.60 3.82
C THR A 42 -27.36 8.16 3.75
N SER A 43 -26.16 7.91 3.20
CA SER A 43 -25.76 6.51 2.86
C SER A 43 -24.47 5.98 3.50
N SER A 44 -23.99 6.52 4.64
CA SER A 44 -22.73 6.07 5.25
C SER A 44 -22.85 5.20 6.52
N LEU A 45 -24.06 4.87 6.99
CA LEU A 45 -24.27 4.20 8.29
C LEU A 45 -24.01 2.68 8.33
N GLY A 46 -23.49 2.08 7.25
CA GLY A 46 -23.51 0.62 7.12
C GLY A 46 -22.20 -0.10 6.78
N SER A 47 -21.03 0.55 6.76
CA SER A 47 -19.79 -0.23 6.55
C SER A 47 -19.04 -0.50 7.85
N SER A 48 -18.66 -1.76 7.96
CA SER A 48 -17.82 -2.40 8.96
C SER A 48 -16.57 -1.58 9.30
N GLY A 49 -16.73 -0.61 10.21
CA GLY A 49 -15.65 0.31 10.59
C GLY A 49 -14.42 -0.41 11.16
N LEU A 50 -14.58 -1.62 11.70
CA LEU A 50 -13.46 -2.42 12.20
C LEU A 50 -12.64 -3.04 11.07
N ALA A 51 -13.29 -3.56 10.02
CA ALA A 51 -12.60 -4.15 8.88
C ALA A 51 -11.86 -3.09 8.06
N GLU A 52 -12.49 -1.93 7.80
CA GLU A 52 -11.84 -0.82 7.08
C GLU A 52 -10.68 -0.22 7.87
N ARG A 53 -10.83 -0.03 9.19
CA ARG A 53 -9.74 0.49 10.04
C ARG A 53 -8.55 -0.47 10.09
N ASN A 54 -8.79 -1.77 10.16
CA ASN A 54 -7.72 -2.76 10.16
C ASN A 54 -7.04 -2.84 8.79
N LEU A 55 -7.80 -2.82 7.69
CA LEU A 55 -7.25 -2.82 6.34
C LEU A 55 -6.32 -1.61 6.11
N ASN A 56 -6.74 -0.41 6.55
CA ASN A 56 -5.90 0.79 6.47
C ASN A 56 -4.60 0.65 7.28
N ARG A 57 -4.66 0.10 8.50
CA ARG A 57 -3.45 -0.13 9.32
C ARG A 57 -2.48 -1.08 8.62
N PHE A 58 -2.96 -2.18 8.06
CA PHE A 58 -2.10 -3.12 7.33
C PHE A 58 -1.47 -2.47 6.10
N THR A 59 -2.23 -1.69 5.33
CA THR A 59 -1.70 -0.99 4.16
C THR A 59 -0.65 0.04 4.53
N ILE A 60 -0.86 0.82 5.60
CA ILE A 60 0.14 1.80 6.08
C ILE A 60 1.42 1.10 6.51
N VAL A 61 1.33 0.05 7.33
CA VAL A 61 2.52 -0.71 7.77
C VAL A 61 3.26 -1.29 6.58
N LEU A 62 2.54 -1.90 5.64
CA LEU A 62 3.14 -2.49 4.45
C LEU A 62 3.76 -1.44 3.52
N ALA A 63 3.14 -0.26 3.40
CA ALA A 63 3.66 0.85 2.61
C ALA A 63 4.96 1.41 3.19
N LEU A 64 5.04 1.53 4.52
CA LEU A 64 6.27 1.93 5.21
C LEU A 64 7.37 0.89 5.00
N THR A 65 7.07 -0.40 5.15
CA THR A 65 8.02 -1.48 4.91
C THR A 65 8.52 -1.50 3.45
N TRP A 66 7.62 -1.34 2.49
CA TRP A 66 7.95 -1.22 1.07
C TRP A 66 8.86 -0.01 0.79
N PHE A 67 8.54 1.15 1.35
CA PHE A 67 9.33 2.37 1.18
C PHE A 67 10.74 2.22 1.76
N VAL A 68 10.86 1.62 2.95
CA VAL A 68 12.16 1.34 3.57
C VAL A 68 12.99 0.40 2.70
N ALA A 69 12.39 -0.62 2.09
CA ALA A 69 13.08 -1.53 1.17
C ALA A 69 13.63 -0.81 -0.07
N ILE A 70 12.87 0.16 -0.63
CA ILE A 70 13.34 1.01 -1.75
C ILE A 70 14.54 1.84 -1.32
N VAL A 71 14.44 2.55 -0.19
CA VAL A 71 15.53 3.41 0.29
C VAL A 71 16.77 2.58 0.59
N ALA A 72 16.62 1.43 1.24
CA ALA A 72 17.74 0.52 1.53
C ALA A 72 18.43 0.04 0.26
N LEU A 73 17.67 -0.43 -0.74
CA LEU A 73 18.21 -0.82 -2.04
C LEU A 73 18.90 0.35 -2.74
N GLY A 74 18.26 1.53 -2.77
CA GLY A 74 18.83 2.73 -3.40
C GLY A 74 20.12 3.21 -2.74
N LEU A 75 20.26 3.06 -1.42
CA LEU A 75 21.51 3.36 -0.73
C LEU A 75 22.58 2.30 -1.05
N ILE A 76 22.23 1.02 -1.02
CA ILE A 76 23.16 -0.06 -1.36
C ILE A 76 23.70 0.12 -2.78
N THR A 77 22.85 0.38 -3.77
CA THR A 77 23.27 0.60 -5.16
C THR A 77 24.14 1.85 -5.30
N LYS A 78 23.78 2.94 -4.63
CA LYS A 78 24.55 4.20 -4.64
C LYS A 78 25.95 4.04 -4.05
N PHE A 79 26.10 3.28 -2.97
CA PHE A 79 27.41 3.08 -2.31
C PHE A 79 28.22 1.94 -2.92
N GLN A 80 27.60 1.03 -3.68
CA GLN A 80 28.30 0.03 -4.48
C GLN A 80 28.97 0.61 -5.73
N GLY A 81 28.66 1.86 -6.11
CA GLY A 81 29.41 2.58 -7.14
C GLY A 81 29.19 2.06 -8.56
N ILE A 82 27.95 1.69 -8.90
CA ILE A 82 27.51 1.65 -10.31
C ILE A 82 27.25 3.09 -10.76
#